data_AF-A0A1G3T8L4-F1
#
_entry.id   AF-A0A1G3T8L4-F1
#
_cell.length_a   1.000
_cell.length_b   1.000
_cell.length_c   1.000
_cell.angle_alpha   90.00
_cell.angle_beta   90.00
_cell.angle_gamma   90.00
#
_symmetry.space_group_name_H-M   'P 1'
#
loop_
_entity.id
_entity.type
_entity.pdbx_description
1 polymer ?
#
loop_
_entity_poly.entity_id
_entity_poly.type
_entity_poly.pdbx_seq_one_letter_code
_entity_poly.pdbx_strand_id
1 'polypeptide(L)'
;MTNSWFKKLLSFITAIIVFIAICILSLQINHFLPDYISFILFFASPLLLVLSIYIAYRLTKVLNATLTTWKIITLNILIISTLLTHLWMDQNFYPRGNESSLSLCGSSDEYDVYSPDKTKKAIVYLYSCGATTGYTTRIALANPNDKLTDTTQSSDIYAVDYAGIDKITWLNNHHMLIEHNQTREIFYWDNVHDGIKIDFRPIN
;
A
#
# COMPACT_ATOMS: atom_id res chain seq x y z
N MET A 1 11.98 -47.76 -30.51
CA MET A 1 12.51 -46.44 -30.93
C MET A 1 11.52 -45.36 -30.50
N THR A 2 11.74 -44.71 -29.36
CA THR A 2 10.89 -43.57 -28.95
C THR A 2 11.20 -42.38 -29.85
N ASN A 3 10.19 -41.91 -30.58
CA ASN A 3 10.29 -40.83 -31.57
C ASN A 3 10.96 -39.60 -30.95
N SER A 4 12.04 -39.09 -31.57
CA SER A 4 12.83 -37.97 -31.05
C SER A 4 11.98 -36.71 -30.79
N TRP A 5 10.90 -36.54 -31.54
CA TRP A 5 9.93 -35.46 -31.36
C TRP A 5 9.16 -35.56 -30.04
N PHE A 6 8.81 -36.77 -29.60
CA PHE A 6 8.07 -36.99 -28.34
C PHE A 6 8.89 -36.58 -27.11
N LYS A 7 10.20 -36.84 -27.10
CA LYS A 7 11.09 -36.39 -26.01
C LYS A 7 11.18 -34.87 -25.92
N LYS A 8 11.20 -34.16 -27.07
CA LYS A 8 11.20 -32.70 -27.11
C LYS A 8 9.87 -32.12 -26.61
N LEU A 9 8.75 -32.73 -27.01
CA LEU A 9 7.42 -32.34 -26.55
C LEU A 9 7.26 -32.54 -25.04
N LEU A 10 7.69 -33.69 -24.51
CA LEU A 10 7.60 -34.00 -23.10
C LEU A 10 8.42 -33.03 -22.25
N SER A 11 9.64 -32.70 -22.70
CA SER A 11 10.51 -31.70 -22.05
C SER A 11 9.90 -30.30 -22.02
N PHE A 12 9.19 -29.92 -23.09
CA PHE A 12 8.52 -28.62 -23.16
C PHE A 12 7.32 -28.55 -22.21
N ILE A 13 6.51 -29.61 -22.15
CA ILE A 13 5.38 -29.71 -21.23
C ILE A 13 5.86 -29.66 -19.78
N THR A 14 6.97 -30.35 -19.45
CA THR A 14 7.53 -30.29 -18.09
C THR A 14 8.00 -28.88 -17.73
N ALA A 15 8.64 -28.16 -18.65
CA ALA A 15 9.05 -26.78 -18.42
C ALA A 15 7.85 -25.85 -18.16
N ILE A 16 6.75 -26.02 -18.90
CA ILE A 16 5.51 -25.24 -18.69
C ILE A 16 4.90 -25.55 -17.32
N ILE A 17 4.80 -26.82 -16.94
CA ILE A 17 4.22 -27.22 -15.64
C ILE A 17 5.05 -26.64 -14.48
N VAL A 18 6.37 -26.69 -14.58
CA VAL A 18 7.27 -26.10 -13.57
C VAL A 18 7.08 -24.59 -13.47
N PHE A 19 6.97 -23.90 -14.62
CA PHE A 19 6.73 -22.45 -14.63
C PHE A 19 5.39 -22.07 -13.99
N ILE A 20 4.31 -22.78 -14.35
CA ILE A 20 2.98 -22.57 -13.76
C ILE A 20 3.02 -22.82 -12.24
N ALA A 21 3.69 -23.88 -11.80
CA ALA A 21 3.85 -24.18 -10.37
C ALA A 21 4.60 -23.06 -9.62
N ILE A 22 5.66 -22.50 -10.21
CA ILE A 22 6.40 -21.35 -9.63
C ILE A 22 5.49 -20.11 -9.55
N CYS A 23 4.70 -19.83 -10.58
CA CYS A 23 3.75 -18.71 -10.57
C CYS A 23 2.68 -18.87 -9.49
N ILE A 24 2.10 -20.06 -9.34
CA ILE A 24 1.10 -20.36 -8.31
C ILE A 24 1.71 -20.22 -6.91
N LEU A 25 2.93 -20.73 -6.70
CA LEU A 25 3.64 -20.60 -5.44
C LEU A 25 3.91 -19.12 -5.10
N SER A 26 4.32 -18.33 -6.10
CA SER A 26 4.56 -16.88 -5.94
C SER A 26 3.28 -16.11 -5.58
N LEU A 27 2.15 -16.50 -6.17
CA LEU A 27 0.83 -15.92 -5.85
C LEU A 27 0.38 -16.25 -4.42
N GLN A 28 0.67 -17.46 -3.91
CA GLN A 28 0.35 -17.84 -2.53
C GLN A 28 1.22 -17.12 -1.51
N ILE A 29 2.50 -16.89 -1.83
CA ILE A 29 3.44 -16.22 -0.93
C ILE A 29 3.11 -14.72 -0.82
N ASN A 30 2.59 -14.07 -1.87
CA ASN A 30 2.18 -12.66 -1.83
C ASN A 30 1.09 -12.36 -0.78
N HIS A 31 0.32 -13.36 -0.35
CA HIS A 31 -0.69 -13.15 0.70
C HIS A 31 -0.09 -13.08 2.12
N PHE A 32 1.19 -13.41 2.27
CA PHE A 32 1.90 -13.54 3.55
C PHE A 32 3.14 -12.66 3.67
N LEU A 33 3.53 -11.94 2.60
CA LEU A 33 4.73 -11.12 2.62
C LEU A 33 4.40 -9.66 2.97
N PRO A 34 5.21 -9.01 3.83
CA PRO A 34 5.13 -7.58 4.07
C PRO A 34 5.43 -6.78 2.78
N ASP A 35 4.81 -5.61 2.64
CA ASP A 35 4.80 -4.77 1.43
C ASP A 35 6.19 -4.49 0.81
N TYR A 36 7.25 -4.51 1.62
CA TYR A 36 8.62 -4.29 1.14
C TYR A 36 9.17 -5.42 0.26
N ILE A 37 8.71 -6.68 0.42
CA ILE A 37 9.18 -7.79 -0.42
C ILE A 37 8.54 -7.74 -1.80
N SER A 38 7.28 -7.32 -1.89
CA SER A 38 6.60 -7.00 -3.16
C SER A 38 7.36 -5.93 -3.95
N PHE A 39 7.89 -4.92 -3.25
CA PHE A 39 8.75 -3.89 -3.84
C PHE A 39 10.08 -4.47 -4.36
N ILE A 40 10.77 -5.30 -3.58
CA ILE A 40 12.03 -5.93 -4.03
C ILE A 40 11.81 -6.81 -5.28
N LEU A 41 10.72 -7.58 -5.30
CA LEU A 41 10.36 -8.42 -6.45
C LEU A 41 10.02 -7.58 -7.70
N PHE A 42 9.43 -6.40 -7.52
CA PHE A 42 9.20 -5.44 -8.60
C PHE A 42 10.51 -4.96 -9.25
N PHE A 43 11.53 -4.63 -8.46
CA PHE A 43 12.83 -4.20 -9.00
C PHE A 43 13.69 -5.36 -9.54
N ALA A 44 13.45 -6.59 -9.08
CA ALA A 44 14.12 -7.78 -9.61
C ALA A 44 13.56 -8.24 -10.97
N SER A 45 12.29 -7.93 -11.26
CA SER A 45 11.58 -8.33 -12.49
C SER A 45 12.31 -7.92 -13.80
N PRO A 46 12.74 -6.66 -13.99
CA PRO A 46 13.47 -6.26 -15.19
C PRO A 46 14.78 -7.03 -15.38
N LEU A 47 15.47 -7.34 -14.27
CA LEU A 47 16.76 -8.02 -14.27
C LEU A 47 16.60 -9.49 -14.67
N LEU A 48 15.54 -10.14 -14.18
CA LEU A 48 15.15 -11.50 -14.59
C LEU A 48 14.71 -11.54 -16.07
N LEU A 49 14.02 -10.51 -16.54
CA LEU A 49 13.62 -10.40 -17.94
C LEU A 49 14.84 -10.28 -18.87
N VAL A 50 15.79 -9.41 -18.53
CA VAL A 50 17.07 -9.26 -19.26
C VAL A 50 17.85 -10.59 -19.28
N LEU A 51 17.91 -11.29 -18.14
CA LEU A 51 18.58 -12.59 -18.05
C LEU A 51 17.89 -13.64 -18.94
N SER A 52 16.56 -13.66 -18.97
CA SER A 52 15.79 -14.58 -19.80
C SER A 52 16.01 -14.36 -21.30
N ILE A 53 16.05 -13.09 -21.75
CA ILE A 53 16.35 -12.70 -23.12
C ILE A 53 17.78 -13.12 -23.49
N TYR A 54 18.74 -12.88 -22.59
CA TYR A 54 20.14 -13.26 -22.80
C TYR A 54 20.32 -14.78 -22.96
N ILE A 55 19.66 -15.57 -22.10
CA ILE A 55 19.69 -17.04 -22.18
C ILE A 55 19.05 -17.51 -23.49
N ALA A 56 17.89 -16.98 -23.87
CA ALA A 56 17.23 -17.30 -25.13
C ALA A 56 18.13 -16.98 -26.33
N TYR A 57 18.75 -15.79 -26.34
CA TYR A 57 19.71 -15.41 -27.38
C TYR A 57 20.89 -16.39 -27.48
N ARG A 58 21.51 -16.76 -26.36
CA ARG A 58 22.62 -17.73 -26.35
C ARG A 58 22.20 -19.10 -26.85
N LEU A 59 21.03 -19.60 -26.44
CA LEU A 59 20.50 -20.88 -26.89
C LEU A 59 20.23 -20.89 -28.39
N THR A 60 19.69 -19.80 -28.94
CA THR A 60 19.44 -19.69 -30.39
C THR A 60 20.72 -19.69 -31.21
N LYS A 61 21.81 -19.11 -30.69
CA LYS A 61 23.14 -19.16 -31.33
C LYS A 61 23.76 -20.56 -31.31
N VAL A 62 23.59 -21.30 -30.22
CA VAL A 62 24.16 -22.66 -30.05
C VAL A 62 23.39 -23.70 -30.86
N LEU A 63 22.07 -23.59 -30.97
CA LEU A 63 21.23 -24.63 -31.57
C LEU A 63 21.16 -24.57 -33.11
N ASN A 64 21.74 -23.55 -33.75
CA ASN A 64 21.80 -23.35 -35.21
C ASN A 64 20.46 -23.66 -35.94
N ALA A 65 19.34 -23.43 -35.25
CA ALA A 65 18.02 -23.76 -35.75
C ALA A 65 17.60 -22.70 -36.78
N THR A 66 16.99 -23.08 -37.88
CA THR A 66 16.42 -22.13 -38.85
C THR A 66 15.28 -21.36 -38.17
N LEU A 67 15.60 -20.12 -37.80
CA LEU A 67 15.09 -19.37 -36.64
C LEU A 67 14.34 -18.11 -37.09
N THR A 68 13.16 -18.27 -37.66
CA THR A 68 12.25 -17.14 -37.92
C THR A 68 10.95 -17.29 -37.15
N THR A 69 10.23 -18.41 -37.30
CA THR A 69 8.97 -18.65 -36.60
C THR A 69 9.13 -18.78 -35.08
N TRP A 70 10.13 -19.52 -34.61
CA TRP A 70 10.36 -19.68 -33.17
C TRP A 70 10.82 -18.40 -32.46
N LYS A 71 11.53 -17.51 -33.16
CA LYS A 71 11.89 -16.18 -32.62
C LYS A 71 10.66 -15.30 -32.44
N ILE A 72 9.75 -15.33 -33.40
CA ILE A 72 8.51 -14.55 -33.35
C ILE A 72 7.61 -15.06 -32.22
N ILE A 73 7.49 -16.38 -32.06
CA ILE A 73 6.67 -16.97 -30.99
C ILE A 73 7.24 -16.64 -29.61
N THR A 74 8.55 -16.80 -29.40
CA THR A 74 9.19 -16.49 -28.11
C THR A 74 9.10 -15.00 -27.77
N LEU A 75 9.27 -14.11 -28.76
CA LEU A 75 9.11 -12.67 -28.56
C LEU A 75 7.68 -12.29 -28.18
N ASN A 76 6.66 -12.84 -28.86
CA ASN A 76 5.26 -12.55 -28.56
C ASN A 76 4.85 -13.04 -27.16
N ILE A 77 5.30 -14.23 -26.74
CA ILE A 77 5.04 -14.74 -25.40
C ILE A 77 5.64 -13.80 -24.34
N LEU A 78 6.84 -13.27 -24.58
CA LEU A 78 7.50 -12.34 -23.67
C LEU A 78 6.74 -11.00 -23.56
N ILE A 79 6.29 -10.45 -24.70
CA ILE A 79 5.51 -9.21 -24.72
C ILE A 79 4.18 -9.40 -23.96
N ILE A 80 3.47 -10.50 -24.22
CA ILE A 80 2.20 -10.81 -23.56
C ILE A 80 2.39 -11.02 -22.06
N SER A 81 3.43 -11.73 -21.63
CA SER A 81 3.66 -11.94 -20.19
C SER A 81 3.95 -10.61 -19.48
N THR A 82 4.72 -9.73 -20.13
CA THR A 82 5.06 -8.41 -19.58
C THR A 82 3.82 -7.52 -19.46
N LEU A 83 2.95 -7.53 -20.48
CA LEU A 83 1.65 -6.84 -20.44
C LEU A 83 0.73 -7.38 -19.35
N LEU A 84 0.64 -8.71 -19.20
CA LEU A 84 -0.19 -9.33 -18.17
C LEU A 84 0.33 -9.02 -16.75
N THR A 85 1.65 -8.98 -16.54
CA THR A 85 2.21 -8.57 -15.24
C THR A 85 1.90 -7.11 -14.92
N HIS A 86 1.96 -6.21 -15.90
CA HIS A 86 1.56 -4.81 -15.71
C HIS A 86 0.07 -4.69 -15.37
N LEU A 87 -0.81 -5.35 -16.13
CA LEU A 87 -2.26 -5.33 -15.88
C LEU A 87 -2.61 -5.92 -14.50
N TRP A 88 -1.92 -6.98 -14.09
CA TRP A 88 -2.13 -7.58 -12.77
C TRP A 88 -1.62 -6.68 -11.64
N MET A 89 -0.50 -5.98 -11.83
CA MET A 89 0.00 -4.98 -10.88
C MET A 89 -0.94 -3.78 -10.75
N ASP A 90 -1.48 -3.29 -11.87
CA ASP A 90 -2.45 -2.18 -11.86
C ASP A 90 -3.72 -2.53 -11.08
N GLN A 91 -4.13 -3.80 -11.08
CA GLN A 91 -5.33 -4.24 -10.36
C GLN A 91 -5.11 -4.55 -8.88
N ASN A 92 -3.89 -4.95 -8.47
CA ASN A 92 -3.64 -5.47 -7.12
C ASN A 92 -2.69 -4.62 -6.27
N PHE A 93 -1.87 -3.77 -6.89
CA PHE A 93 -0.87 -2.95 -6.17
C PHE A 93 -1.27 -1.48 -6.07
N TYR A 94 -2.04 -0.96 -7.04
CA TYR A 94 -2.73 0.30 -6.81
C TYR A 94 -3.93 0.00 -5.91
N PRO A 95 -3.98 0.52 -4.67
CA PRO A 95 -5.17 0.40 -3.87
C PRO A 95 -6.32 0.94 -4.71
N ARG A 96 -7.39 0.15 -4.82
CA ARG A 96 -8.65 0.54 -5.44
C ARG A 96 -9.31 1.57 -4.53
N GLY A 97 -8.69 2.74 -4.42
CA GLY A 97 -9.23 3.93 -3.82
C GLY A 97 -10.33 4.41 -4.75
N ASN A 98 -11.57 4.20 -4.35
CA ASN A 98 -12.60 5.12 -4.78
C ASN A 98 -12.21 6.51 -4.26
N GLU A 99 -12.45 7.51 -5.09
CA GLU A 99 -12.32 8.94 -4.83
C GLU A 99 -11.00 9.58 -5.28
N SER A 100 -11.13 10.29 -6.41
CA SER A 100 -10.45 11.55 -6.70
C SER A 100 -8.92 11.51 -6.81
N SER A 101 -8.45 11.48 -8.06
CA SER A 101 -7.12 11.95 -8.46
C SER A 101 -6.64 13.15 -7.64
N LEU A 102 -5.44 13.03 -7.04
CA LEU A 102 -4.58 14.09 -6.46
C LEU A 102 -4.43 14.16 -4.91
N SER A 103 -4.65 13.08 -4.16
CA SER A 103 -4.23 13.03 -2.74
C SER A 103 -3.07 12.05 -2.57
N LEU A 104 -1.83 12.55 -2.52
CA LEU A 104 -0.68 11.79 -1.99
C LEU A 104 -0.78 11.60 -0.47
N CYS A 105 -1.90 12.02 0.13
CA CYS A 105 -2.13 12.03 1.55
C CYS A 105 -3.05 10.89 1.95
N GLY A 106 -2.63 10.18 2.99
CA GLY A 106 -3.40 9.13 3.63
C GLY A 106 -3.56 9.42 5.11
N SER A 107 -4.70 8.97 5.64
CA SER A 107 -5.03 9.05 7.06
C SER A 107 -5.23 7.63 7.60
N SER A 108 -4.66 7.32 8.76
CA SER A 108 -4.79 6.03 9.43
C SER A 108 -5.34 6.23 10.84
N ASP A 109 -6.48 5.63 11.13
CA ASP A 109 -7.07 5.62 12.47
C ASP A 109 -6.14 4.97 13.49
N GLU A 110 -5.95 5.62 14.63
CA GLU A 110 -5.26 5.06 15.79
C GLU A 110 -6.28 4.58 16.84
N TYR A 111 -7.12 5.49 17.33
CA TYR A 111 -8.16 5.18 18.31
C TYR A 111 -9.24 6.26 18.41
N ASP A 112 -10.41 5.85 18.90
CA ASP A 112 -11.55 6.73 19.17
C ASP A 112 -11.75 6.93 20.68
N VAL A 113 -12.10 8.14 21.09
CA VAL A 113 -12.52 8.46 22.45
C VAL A 113 -13.90 9.09 22.45
N TYR A 114 -14.89 8.35 22.97
CA TYR A 114 -16.28 8.79 23.03
C TYR A 114 -16.51 9.75 24.20
N SER A 115 -17.37 10.74 23.95
CA SER A 115 -17.99 11.55 25.01
C SER A 115 -18.79 10.67 25.99
N PRO A 116 -19.03 11.12 27.24
CA PRO A 116 -19.71 10.32 28.26
C PRO A 116 -21.13 9.85 27.85
N ASP A 117 -21.88 10.69 27.14
CA ASP A 117 -23.20 10.34 26.58
C ASP A 117 -23.13 9.65 25.21
N LYS A 118 -21.92 9.49 24.65
CA LYS A 118 -21.65 8.91 23.35
C LYS A 118 -22.33 9.63 22.18
N THR A 119 -22.66 10.92 22.31
CA THR A 119 -23.23 11.72 21.21
C THR A 119 -22.16 12.28 20.28
N LYS A 120 -20.92 12.35 20.77
CA LYS A 120 -19.72 12.78 20.04
C LYS A 120 -18.55 11.84 20.29
N LYS A 121 -17.58 11.84 19.38
CA LYS A 121 -16.28 11.18 19.58
C LYS A 121 -15.14 12.06 19.05
N ALA A 122 -13.98 11.90 19.68
CA ALA A 122 -12.71 12.38 19.15
C ALA A 122 -12.02 11.21 18.45
N ILE A 123 -11.64 11.39 17.19
CA ILE A 123 -10.89 10.42 16.40
C ILE A 123 -9.43 10.87 16.41
N VAL A 124 -8.54 9.99 16.87
CA VAL A 124 -7.09 10.21 16.79
C VAL A 124 -6.56 9.41 15.62
N TYR A 125 -5.83 10.09 14.74
CA TYR A 125 -5.34 9.47 13.52
C TYR A 125 -3.97 10.02 13.11
N LEU A 126 -3.20 9.19 12.40
CA LEU A 126 -1.97 9.60 11.74
C LEU A 126 -2.28 10.10 10.34
N TYR A 127 -1.75 11.26 10.01
CA TYR A 127 -1.83 11.85 8.68
C TYR A 127 -0.44 11.90 8.05
N SER A 128 -0.32 11.49 6.79
CA SER A 128 0.93 11.51 6.02
C SER A 128 0.67 11.85 4.56
N CYS A 129 1.43 12.79 4.00
CA CYS A 129 1.35 13.25 2.60
C CYS A 129 2.48 12.72 1.70
N GLY A 130 2.89 11.47 1.92
CA GLY A 130 3.88 10.78 1.09
C GLY A 130 5.30 10.85 1.64
N ALA A 131 6.25 10.34 0.83
CA ALA A 131 7.58 9.87 1.27
C ALA A 131 8.50 10.93 1.91
N THR A 132 8.21 12.22 1.75
CA THR A 132 9.05 13.31 2.27
C THR A 132 8.41 14.09 3.42
N THR A 133 7.11 13.89 3.69
CA THR A 133 6.44 14.53 4.82
C THR A 133 6.40 13.57 6.01
N GLY A 134 6.86 14.02 7.17
CA GLY A 134 6.73 13.26 8.41
C GLY A 134 5.26 12.96 8.75
N TYR A 135 5.06 11.99 9.64
CA TYR A 135 3.72 11.68 10.16
C TYR A 135 3.31 12.76 11.17
N THR A 136 2.09 13.28 11.02
CA THR A 136 1.48 14.18 12.01
C THR A 136 0.33 13.45 12.70
N THR A 137 0.30 13.45 14.02
CA THR A 137 -0.87 12.97 14.76
C THR A 137 -1.91 14.09 14.79
N ARG A 138 -3.14 13.78 14.40
CA ARG A 138 -4.24 14.72 14.35
C ARG A 138 -5.42 14.21 15.18
N ILE A 139 -6.21 15.15 15.67
CA ILE A 139 -7.47 14.85 16.38
C ILE A 139 -8.58 15.59 15.66
N ALA A 140 -9.60 14.84 15.27
CA ALA A 140 -10.83 15.37 14.69
C ALA A 140 -12.03 15.08 15.60
N LEU A 141 -13.00 15.99 15.61
CA LEU A 141 -14.30 15.76 16.23
C LEU A 141 -15.27 15.19 15.19
N ALA A 142 -16.04 14.19 15.61
CA ALA A 142 -16.98 13.49 14.73
C ALA A 142 -18.22 13.00 15.49
N ASN A 143 -19.27 12.65 14.74
CA ASN A 143 -20.41 11.95 15.33
C ASN A 143 -20.05 10.47 15.58
N PRO A 144 -20.81 9.75 16.41
CA PRO A 144 -20.42 8.43 16.90
C PRO A 144 -20.25 7.38 15.81
N ASN A 145 -21.03 7.50 14.73
CA ASN A 145 -21.05 6.56 13.61
C ASN A 145 -20.19 7.02 12.42
N ASP A 146 -19.64 8.23 12.50
CA ASP A 146 -18.80 8.75 11.43
C ASP A 146 -17.47 8.00 11.43
N LYS A 147 -16.95 7.72 10.24
CA LYS A 147 -15.63 7.12 10.05
C LYS A 147 -14.65 8.19 9.60
N LEU A 148 -13.37 7.93 9.81
CA LEU A 148 -12.34 8.74 9.19
C LEU A 148 -12.48 8.67 7.67
N THR A 149 -12.64 9.85 7.09
CA THR A 149 -12.73 10.10 5.65
C THR A 149 -11.76 11.22 5.30
N ASP A 150 -11.45 11.38 4.01
CA ASP A 150 -10.57 12.49 3.58
C ASP A 150 -11.16 13.88 3.92
N THR A 151 -12.49 13.98 4.07
CA THR A 151 -13.18 15.19 4.53
C THR A 151 -13.05 15.47 6.02
N THR A 152 -12.59 14.51 6.82
CA THR A 152 -12.40 14.65 8.27
C THR A 152 -11.37 15.73 8.61
N GLN A 153 -10.48 16.10 7.67
CA GLN A 153 -9.55 17.23 7.83
C GLN A 153 -10.28 18.56 8.13
N SER A 154 -11.54 18.72 7.72
CA SER A 154 -12.33 19.92 8.01
C SER A 154 -12.83 20.01 9.45
N SER A 155 -12.76 18.93 10.21
CA SER A 155 -13.10 18.86 11.64
C SER A 155 -11.88 18.64 12.54
N ASP A 156 -10.67 18.86 11.99
CA ASP A 156 -9.44 18.87 12.76
C ASP A 156 -9.46 19.99 13.80
N ILE A 157 -9.16 19.63 15.04
CA ILE A 157 -9.09 20.56 16.18
C ILE A 157 -7.67 20.67 16.74
N TYR A 158 -6.80 19.73 16.40
CA TYR A 158 -5.47 19.59 16.94
C TYR A 158 -4.56 18.82 15.98
N ALA A 159 -3.34 19.30 15.80
CA ALA A 159 -2.29 18.59 15.07
C ALA A 159 -0.96 18.75 15.79
N VAL A 160 -0.19 17.66 15.86
CA VAL A 160 1.16 17.64 16.42
C VAL A 160 2.12 16.99 15.43
N ASP A 161 3.27 17.62 15.25
CA ASP A 161 4.34 17.05 14.44
C ASP A 161 4.98 15.87 15.18
N TYR A 162 5.26 14.81 14.41
CA TYR A 162 5.75 13.51 14.86
C TYR A 162 4.72 12.65 15.60
N ALA A 163 4.74 11.34 15.28
CA ALA A 163 3.85 10.35 15.87
C ALA A 163 3.99 10.33 17.40
N GLY A 164 2.88 10.58 18.09
CA GLY A 164 2.81 10.51 19.54
C GLY A 164 1.38 10.57 20.04
N ILE A 165 1.06 9.68 20.97
CA ILE A 165 -0.28 9.54 21.53
C ILE A 165 -0.46 10.60 22.61
N ASP A 166 -1.21 11.64 22.30
CA ASP A 166 -1.65 12.61 23.28
C ASP A 166 -2.89 12.07 24.00
N LYS A 167 -2.94 12.30 25.31
CA LYS A 167 -4.01 11.73 26.13
C LYS A 167 -5.23 12.64 26.05
N ILE A 168 -6.32 12.07 25.55
CA ILE A 168 -7.60 12.75 25.43
C ILE A 168 -8.51 12.31 26.56
N THR A 169 -9.11 13.26 27.26
CA THR A 169 -10.09 13.00 28.32
C THR A 169 -11.30 13.91 28.15
N TRP A 170 -12.49 13.32 28.06
CA TRP A 170 -13.73 14.08 28.18
C TRP A 170 -14.02 14.39 29.65
N LEU A 171 -14.10 15.68 29.98
CA LEU A 171 -14.46 16.13 31.32
C LEU A 171 -15.99 16.12 31.51
N ASN A 172 -16.73 16.38 30.42
CA ASN A 172 -18.18 16.22 30.30
C ASN A 172 -18.54 16.17 28.80
N ASN A 173 -19.83 16.16 28.44
CA ASN A 173 -20.29 16.05 27.04
C ASN A 173 -19.92 17.27 26.16
N HIS A 174 -19.56 18.40 26.77
CA HIS A 174 -19.26 19.66 26.07
C HIS A 174 -17.86 20.18 26.41
N HIS A 175 -17.01 19.37 27.05
CA HIS A 175 -15.68 19.81 27.49
C HIS A 175 -14.68 18.66 27.42
N MET A 176 -13.62 18.89 26.67
CA MET A 176 -12.53 17.95 26.45
C MET A 176 -11.19 18.55 26.88
N LEU A 177 -10.32 17.71 27.42
CA LEU A 177 -8.94 18.01 27.77
C LEU A 177 -8.00 17.19 26.88
N ILE A 178 -7.07 17.87 26.22
CA ILE A 178 -5.99 17.24 25.45
C ILE A 178 -4.68 17.50 26.19
N GLU A 179 -4.08 16.42 26.70
CA GLU A 179 -2.79 16.44 27.38
C GLU A 179 -1.68 16.07 26.39
N HIS A 180 -0.73 16.98 26.17
CA HIS A 180 0.31 16.86 25.13
C HIS A 180 1.71 17.08 25.69
N ASN A 181 2.73 16.50 25.05
CA ASN A 181 4.11 16.74 25.45
C ASN A 181 4.56 18.17 25.11
N GLN A 182 5.26 18.85 26.03
CA GLN A 182 5.80 20.20 25.85
C GLN A 182 6.88 20.31 24.77
N THR A 183 7.59 19.24 24.44
CA THR A 183 8.73 19.29 23.53
C THR A 183 8.32 19.21 22.05
N ARG A 184 7.03 19.04 21.76
CA ARG A 184 6.52 18.89 20.38
C ARG A 184 5.92 20.21 19.90
N GLU A 185 6.07 20.48 18.61
CA GLU A 185 5.41 21.61 17.95
C GLU A 185 3.94 21.24 17.70
N ILE A 186 3.04 22.12 18.15
CA ILE A 186 1.62 21.86 18.18
C ILE A 186 0.87 22.99 17.51
N PHE A 187 -0.07 22.60 16.66
CA PHE A 187 -0.97 23.48 15.96
C PHE A 187 -2.37 23.32 16.55
N TYR A 188 -2.88 24.40 17.12
CA TYR A 188 -4.24 24.49 17.65
C TYR A 188 -5.08 25.31 16.67
N TRP A 189 -6.31 24.88 16.41
CA TRP A 189 -7.27 25.69 15.63
C TRP A 189 -8.05 26.62 16.56
N ASP A 190 -9.07 26.08 17.24
CA ASP A 190 -9.94 26.83 18.14
C ASP A 190 -10.14 26.09 19.46
N ASN A 191 -10.33 26.83 20.55
CA ASN A 191 -10.64 26.29 21.88
C ASN A 191 -12.13 25.97 22.08
N VAL A 192 -12.97 26.22 21.06
CA VAL A 192 -14.37 25.81 21.00
C VAL A 192 -14.67 25.34 19.59
N HIS A 193 -15.13 24.10 19.43
CA HIS A 193 -15.50 23.52 18.13
C HIS A 193 -16.80 22.75 18.27
N ASP A 194 -17.79 23.05 17.42
CA ASP A 194 -19.13 22.43 17.46
C ASP A 194 -19.79 22.45 18.86
N GLY A 195 -19.63 23.56 19.59
CA GLY A 195 -20.15 23.73 20.95
C GLY A 195 -19.37 22.98 22.04
N ILE A 196 -18.26 22.34 21.70
CA ILE A 196 -17.38 21.61 22.62
C ILE A 196 -16.20 22.50 22.96
N LYS A 197 -16.02 22.79 24.25
CA LYS A 197 -14.84 23.48 24.76
C LYS A 197 -13.65 22.52 24.81
N ILE A 198 -12.49 22.97 24.35
CA ILE A 198 -11.25 22.20 24.28
C ILE A 198 -10.18 22.94 25.06
N ASP A 199 -9.71 22.31 26.14
CA ASP A 199 -8.56 22.79 26.91
C ASP A 199 -7.31 21.98 26.52
N PHE A 200 -6.21 22.67 26.31
CA PHE A 200 -4.91 22.08 26.01
C PHE A 200 -4.01 22.18 27.24
N ARG A 201 -3.46 21.05 27.68
CA ARG A 201 -2.56 21.00 28.84
C ARG A 201 -1.22 20.37 28.47
N PRO A 202 -0.11 21.10 28.65
CA PRO A 202 1.19 20.50 28.51
C PRO A 202 1.53 19.56 29.67
N ILE A 203 2.09 18.39 29.37
CA ILE A 203 2.67 17.43 30.32
C ILE A 203 4.19 17.30 30.10
N ASN A 204 4.92 17.12 31.20
CA ASN A 204 6.39 16.92 31.21
C ASN A 204 6.75 15.44 31.10
#